data_AF-A0A5J4R0Y3-F1
#
_entry.id   AF-A0A5J4R0Y3-F1
#
_cell.length_a   1.000
_cell.length_b   1.000
_cell.length_c   1.000
_cell.angle_alpha   90.00
_cell.angle_beta   90.00
_cell.angle_gamma   90.00
#
_symmetry.space_group_name_H-M   'P 1'
#
loop_
_entity.id
_entity.type
_entity.pdbx_description
1 polymer ?
#
loop_
_entity_poly.entity_id
_entity_poly.type
_entity_poly.pdbx_seq_one_letter_code
_entity_poly.pdbx_strand_id
1 'polypeptide(L)'
;YSRKIKTLDELKDKSTIAIPNDISNGSRSLLLLEKAGLIKLRLRANNTPRIIDIEENIRNLRIIELEAPQLPRILDDANVDLATKPFT
;
A
#
# COMPACT_ATOMS: atom_id res chain seq x y z
N TYR A 1 2.37 2.26 -8.40
CA TYR A 1 2.55 3.32 -9.41
C TYR A 1 2.23 4.65 -8.78
N SER A 2 2.95 5.69 -9.17
CA SER A 2 2.84 7.03 -8.59
C SER A 2 2.98 8.09 -9.68
N ARG A 3 2.43 9.28 -9.43
CA ARG A 3 2.68 10.50 -10.23
C ARG A 3 3.69 11.45 -9.58
N LYS A 4 4.00 11.25 -8.29
CA LYS A 4 4.85 12.14 -7.49
C LYS A 4 6.25 11.58 -7.27
N ILE A 5 6.36 10.28 -7.10
CA ILE A 5 7.61 9.57 -6.87
C ILE A 5 7.91 8.66 -8.06
N LYS A 6 9.17 8.60 -8.47
CA LYS A 6 9.61 7.69 -9.54
C LYS A 6 10.16 6.38 -8.98
N THR A 7 10.77 6.46 -7.81
CA THR A 7 11.39 5.34 -7.11
C THR A 7 10.81 5.17 -5.71
N LEU A 8 10.94 3.97 -5.13
CA LEU A 8 10.50 3.71 -3.76
C LEU A 8 11.34 4.46 -2.73
N ASP A 9 12.59 4.81 -3.06
CA ASP A 9 13.48 5.55 -2.17
C ASP A 9 13.04 7.01 -1.96
N GLU A 10 12.23 7.55 -2.89
CA GLU A 10 11.63 8.88 -2.78
C GLU A 10 10.43 8.93 -1.80
N LEU A 11 9.97 7.78 -1.27
CA LEU A 11 8.94 7.75 -0.23
C LEU A 11 9.43 8.46 1.04
N LYS A 12 8.73 9.52 1.41
CA LYS A 12 8.98 10.24 2.66
C LYS A 12 8.28 9.54 3.81
N ASP A 13 8.73 9.84 5.02
CA ASP A 13 8.00 9.43 6.21
C ASP A 13 6.60 10.05 6.20
N LYS A 14 5.61 9.29 6.68
CA LYS A 14 4.18 9.67 6.70
C LYS A 14 3.53 9.83 5.33
N SER A 15 4.19 9.37 4.26
CA SER A 15 3.61 9.28 2.93
C SER A 15 2.35 8.42 2.92
N THR A 16 1.39 8.80 2.07
CA THR A 16 0.13 8.07 1.96
C THR A 16 0.17 7.12 0.78
N ILE A 17 -0.16 5.85 1.03
CA ILE A 17 -0.22 4.78 0.05
C ILE A 17 -1.67 4.31 -0.08
N ALA A 18 -2.21 4.39 -1.28
CA ALA A 18 -3.51 3.85 -1.62
C ALA A 18 -3.39 2.40 -2.09
N ILE A 19 -4.19 1.51 -1.50
CA ILE A 19 -4.28 0.10 -1.90
C ILE A 19 -5.74 -0.26 -2.24
N PRO A 20 -5.96 -1.29 -3.10
CA PRO A 20 -7.28 -1.87 -3.29
C PRO A 20 -7.90 -2.35 -1.98
N ASN A 21 -9.19 -2.11 -1.78
CA ASN A 21 -9.96 -2.56 -0.62
C ASN A 21 -10.52 -3.99 -0.75
N ASP A 22 -10.37 -4.63 -1.92
CA ASP A 22 -10.77 -6.03 -2.08
C ASP A 22 -9.74 -6.97 -1.46
N ILE A 23 -10.23 -8.11 -0.94
CA ILE A 23 -9.43 -9.05 -0.14
C ILE A 23 -8.18 -9.54 -0.89
N SER A 24 -8.32 -9.88 -2.18
CA SER A 24 -7.24 -10.48 -2.96
C SER A 24 -6.16 -9.47 -3.34
N ASN A 25 -6.56 -8.33 -3.88
CA ASN A 25 -5.59 -7.32 -4.33
C ASN A 25 -5.03 -6.49 -3.17
N GLY A 26 -5.83 -6.21 -2.15
CA GLY A 26 -5.36 -5.55 -0.93
C GLY A 26 -4.28 -6.37 -0.24
N SER A 27 -4.51 -7.68 -0.10
CA SER A 27 -3.52 -8.60 0.46
C SER A 27 -2.22 -8.66 -0.36
N ARG A 28 -2.32 -8.79 -1.68
CA ARG A 28 -1.13 -8.73 -2.57
C ARG A 28 -0.39 -7.41 -2.47
N SER A 29 -1.12 -6.30 -2.27
CA SER A 29 -0.53 -4.98 -2.09
C SER A 29 0.25 -4.91 -0.77
N LEU A 30 -0.30 -5.45 0.32
CA LEU A 30 0.40 -5.51 1.60
C LEU A 30 1.67 -6.38 1.51
N LEU A 31 1.59 -7.54 0.87
CA LEU A 31 2.75 -8.40 0.62
C LEU A 31 3.83 -7.69 -0.22
N LEU A 32 3.42 -6.86 -1.19
CA LEU A 32 4.35 -6.06 -1.97
C LEU A 32 5.05 -4.99 -1.12
N LEU A 33 4.31 -4.32 -0.23
CA LEU A 33 4.86 -3.32 0.69
C LEU A 33 5.83 -3.97 1.70
N GLU A 34 5.52 -5.18 2.17
CA GLU A 34 6.43 -5.95 3.02
C GLU A 34 7.70 -6.35 2.27
N LYS A 35 7.56 -6.88 1.04
CA LYS A 35 8.70 -7.22 0.19
C LYS A 35 9.58 -6.02 -0.14
N ALA A 36 9.00 -4.82 -0.20
CA ALA A 36 9.71 -3.56 -0.37
C ALA A 36 10.37 -3.05 0.93
N GLY A 37 10.22 -3.74 2.06
CA GLY A 37 10.79 -3.35 3.35
C GLY A 37 10.16 -2.08 3.93
N LEU A 38 8.92 -1.76 3.55
CA LEU A 38 8.20 -0.56 4.02
C LEU A 38 7.36 -0.84 5.28
N ILE A 39 6.81 -2.05 5.35
CA ILE A 39 6.04 -2.57 6.47
C ILE A 39 6.53 -3.98 6.80
N LYS A 40 6.14 -4.48 7.96
CA LYS A 40 6.29 -5.89 8.33
C LYS A 40 4.93 -6.44 8.70
N LEU A 41 4.57 -7.57 8.12
CA LEU A 41 3.30 -8.23 8.39
C LEU A 41 3.54 -9.36 9.41
N ARG A 42 2.54 -9.58 10.26
CA ARG A 42 2.54 -10.75 11.14
C ARG A 42 2.41 -12.01 10.27
N LEU A 43 3.46 -12.82 10.25
CA LEU A 43 3.45 -14.14 9.61
C LEU A 43 2.39 -15.03 10.27
N ARG A 44 1.31 -15.31 9.55
CA ARG A 44 0.34 -16.36 9.91
C ARG A 44 0.27 -17.36 8.77
N ALA A 45 0.44 -18.64 9.08
CA ALA A 45 0.30 -19.70 8.10
C ALA A 45 -1.10 -19.64 7.46
N ASN A 46 -1.16 -19.72 6.12
CA ASN A 46 -2.37 -19.72 5.29
C ASN A 46 -3.25 -18.44 5.37
N ASN A 47 -2.71 -17.31 5.80
CA ASN A 47 -3.53 -16.11 5.95
C ASN A 47 -3.43 -15.15 4.75
N THR A 48 -4.55 -14.49 4.46
CA THR A 48 -4.64 -13.39 3.50
C THR A 48 -4.43 -12.09 4.29
N PRO A 49 -3.21 -11.49 4.31
CA PRO A 49 -2.91 -10.35 5.16
C PRO A 49 -3.85 -9.18 4.92
N ARG A 50 -4.20 -8.50 6.01
CA ARG A 50 -5.01 -7.28 6.07
C ARG A 50 -4.25 -6.17 6.78
N ILE A 51 -4.76 -4.93 6.74
CA ILE A 51 -4.12 -3.79 7.41
C ILE A 51 -3.91 -4.04 8.91
N ILE A 52 -4.83 -4.77 9.56
CA ILE A 52 -4.73 -5.15 10.97
C ILE A 52 -3.55 -6.09 11.28
N ASP A 53 -2.98 -6.73 10.26
CA ASP A 53 -1.84 -7.64 10.39
C ASP A 53 -0.49 -6.92 10.27
N ILE A 54 -0.47 -5.59 10.08
CA ILE A 54 0.76 -4.79 10.07
C ILE A 54 1.34 -4.74 11.48
N GLU A 55 2.50 -5.35 11.64
CA GLU A 55 3.25 -5.39 12.90
C GLU A 55 4.14 -4.16 13.05
N GLU A 56 4.84 -3.80 11.97
CA GLU A 56 5.77 -2.67 11.95
C GLU A 56 5.52 -1.81 10.71
N ASN A 57 5.59 -0.50 10.89
CA ASN A 57 5.45 0.49 9.82
C ASN A 57 6.66 1.42 9.85
N ILE A 58 7.70 1.04 9.13
CA ILE A 58 9.06 1.60 9.27
C ILE A 58 9.09 3.11 8.97
N ARG A 59 8.24 3.56 8.04
CA ARG A 59 8.15 4.97 7.60
C ARG A 59 6.89 5.69 8.08
N ASN A 60 6.15 5.11 9.05
CA ASN A 60 4.86 5.64 9.52
C ASN A 60 3.88 5.97 8.37
N LEU A 61 3.87 5.14 7.34
CA LEU A 61 3.08 5.31 6.13
C LEU A 61 1.59 5.29 6.44
N ARG A 62 0.82 6.15 5.78
CA ARG A 62 -0.64 6.16 5.88
C ARG A 62 -1.21 5.28 4.78
N ILE A 63 -1.71 4.10 5.13
CA ILE A 63 -2.31 3.18 4.16
C ILE A 63 -3.80 3.45 4.11
N ILE A 64 -4.32 3.75 2.92
CA ILE A 64 -5.75 3.95 2.68
C ILE A 64 -6.26 2.88 1.71
N GLU A 65 -7.43 2.32 2.02
CA GLU A 65 -8.08 1.30 1.20
C GLU A 65 -9.16 1.94 0.34
N LEU A 66 -9.12 1.71 -0.97
CA LEU A 66 -10.06 2.26 -1.93
C LEU A 66 -10.47 1.21 -2.94
N GLU A 67 -11.64 1.35 -3.54
CA GLU A 67 -12.02 0.48 -4.66
C GLU A 67 -11.04 0.65 -5.83
N ALA A 68 -10.70 -0.45 -6.49
CA ALA A 68 -9.75 -0.47 -7.61
C ALA A 68 -10.01 0.62 -8.68
N PRO A 69 -11.26 0.93 -9.08
CA PRO A 69 -11.55 2.00 -10.04
C PRO A 69 -11.20 3.42 -9.55
N GLN A 70 -11.11 3.65 -8.24
CA GLN A 70 -10.80 4.96 -7.65
C GLN A 70 -9.29 5.22 -7.52
N LEU A 71 -8.46 4.18 -7.53
CA LEU A 71 -7.01 4.28 -7.35
C LEU A 71 -6.29 5.17 -8.39
N PRO A 72 -6.67 5.19 -9.68
CA PRO A 72 -6.03 6.10 -10.63
C PRO A 72 -6.32 7.57 -10.32
N ARG A 73 -7.55 7.87 -9.86
CA ARG A 73 -8.01 9.24 -9.58
C ARG A 73 -7.48 9.78 -8.26
N ILE A 74 -7.31 8.93 -7.24
CA ILE A 74 -6.78 9.39 -5.95
C ILE A 74 -5.32 9.87 -6.05
N LEU A 75 -4.59 9.49 -7.10
CA LEU A 75 -3.25 10.00 -7.36
C LEU A 75 -3.21 11.50 -7.72
N ASP A 76 -4.35 12.11 -8.05
CA ASP A 76 -4.50 13.56 -8.17
C ASP A 76 -4.53 14.28 -6.81
N ASP A 77 -4.79 13.55 -5.72
CA ASP A 77 -4.80 14.12 -4.37
C ASP A 77 -3.38 14.48 -3.93
N ALA A 78 -3.19 15.70 -3.44
CA ALA A 78 -1.93 16.20 -2.92
C ALA A 78 -1.36 15.37 -1.74
N ASN A 79 -2.21 14.58 -1.07
CA ASN A 79 -1.83 13.74 0.06
C ASN A 79 -1.44 12.32 -0.32
N VAL A 80 -1.77 11.83 -1.53
CA VAL A 80 -1.46 10.45 -1.96
C VAL A 80 -0.19 10.39 -2.77
N ASP A 81 0.79 9.63 -2.30
CA ASP A 81 2.12 9.54 -2.90
C ASP A 81 2.27 8.29 -3.78
N LEU A 82 1.52 7.23 -3.51
CA LEU A 82 1.64 5.96 -4.23
C LEU A 82 0.30 5.23 -4.25
N ALA A 83 -0.02 4.56 -5.36
CA ALA A 83 -1.12 3.60 -5.42
C ALA A 83 -0.62 2.23 -5.91
N THR A 84 -1.11 1.12 -5.34
CA THR A 84 -0.77 -0.21 -5.87
C THR A 84 -1.70 -0.57 -7.04
N LYS A 85 -1.18 -1.32 -8.02
CA LYS A 85 -1.96 -1.75 -9.18
C LYS A 85 -2.82 -2.95 -8.75
N PRO A 86 -4.14 -2.94 -9.02
CA PRO A 86 -4.94 -4.15 -8.92
C PRO A 86 -4.34 -5.26 -9.79
N PHE A 87 -4.28 -6.48 -9.26
CA PHE A 87 -3.78 -7.64 -9.98
C PHE A 87 -4.97 -8.30 -10.66
N THR A 88 -5.42 -7.68 -11.76
CA THR A 88 -6.47 -8.16 -12.67
C THR A 88 -5.85 -8.48 -14.01
#